data_AF-A0A7S1TLI9-F1
#
_entry.id   AF-A0A7S1TLI9-F1
#
_cell.length_a   1.000
_cell.length_b   1.000
_cell.length_c   1.000
_cell.angle_alpha   90.00
_cell.angle_beta   90.00
_cell.angle_gamma   90.00
#
_symmetry.space_group_name_H-M   'P 1'
#
loop_
_entity.id
_entity.type
_entity.pdbx_description
1 polymer ?
#
loop_
_entity_poly.entity_id
_entity_poly.type
_entity_poly.pdbx_seq_one_letter_code
_entity_poly.pdbx_strand_id
1 'polypeptide(L)'
;KDKIRADGVRDALLTDASAAFLLMHSSAPESASSLTASVELAEITSWMVRVATSTSTEALIAELDERLALRTYVVGHALSAADLAAWAMLVDKVAPEDRTAAFAHARFARRWFLHTLLLRDELRAAERLARSSVRSQWDDVMRLVKSQGSFELSLPGLEPGKVVTRFPPEPSGYLHIGHAKAALLNDFFARYFGGRLILRFDDTNPMKEKLEFEKSIVADLARLGVEPDEVSYTSDYFDELFEIATRFIEEDKAYVDMTPVEELREQRLRREANEFRLQSVARNLELWAEMRKGSDVGKQCVLRAKIDITSKNGAMRDPIMYRFVPDPPHHRTGSRYQLYPSYDFSCAIVDSLQGVTHALRSAEYVDR
;
A
#
# COMPACT_ATOMS: atom_id res chain seq x y z
N LYS A 1 37.30 -26.19 -12.84
CA LYS A 1 36.45 -26.87 -11.84
C LYS A 1 36.46 -25.91 -10.65
N ASP A 2 35.59 -24.92 -10.56
CA ASP A 2 34.14 -25.02 -10.65
C ASP A 2 33.55 -23.92 -11.54
N LYS A 3 32.77 -24.35 -12.53
CA LYS A 3 31.84 -23.48 -13.27
C LYS A 3 30.75 -23.11 -12.28
N ILE A 4 30.81 -21.89 -11.77
CA ILE A 4 29.68 -21.38 -11.00
C ILE A 4 28.56 -21.15 -12.00
N ARG A 5 27.46 -21.87 -11.83
CA ARG A 5 26.24 -21.67 -12.61
C ARG A 5 25.72 -20.26 -12.31
N ALA A 6 25.70 -19.40 -13.33
CA ALA A 6 25.17 -18.04 -13.23
C ALA A 6 23.67 -18.00 -12.93
N ASP A 7 22.97 -19.13 -13.07
CA ASP A 7 21.60 -19.32 -12.60
C ASP A 7 21.43 -18.82 -11.14
N GLY A 8 22.41 -19.09 -10.26
CA GLY A 8 22.33 -18.67 -8.85
C GLY A 8 22.51 -17.17 -8.61
N VAL A 9 23.20 -16.46 -9.50
CA VAL A 9 23.35 -14.98 -9.41
C VAL A 9 22.13 -14.30 -10.01
N ARG A 10 21.58 -14.86 -11.08
CA ARG A 10 20.32 -14.42 -11.69
C ARG A 10 19.15 -14.54 -10.72
N ASP A 11 19.04 -15.67 -10.02
CA ASP A 11 17.99 -15.89 -9.01
C ASP A 11 18.15 -14.97 -7.80
N ALA A 12 19.38 -14.73 -7.32
CA ALA A 12 19.65 -13.84 -6.19
C ALA A 12 19.36 -12.36 -6.50
N LEU A 13 19.65 -11.90 -7.73
CA LEU A 13 19.35 -10.53 -8.17
C LEU A 13 17.84 -10.31 -8.42
N LEU A 14 17.13 -11.36 -8.82
CA LEU A 14 15.68 -11.33 -9.05
C LEU A 14 14.87 -11.28 -7.76
N THR A 15 15.35 -11.92 -6.69
CA THR A 15 14.64 -11.96 -5.41
C THR A 15 14.93 -10.78 -4.49
N ASP A 16 16.01 -10.02 -4.71
CA ASP A 16 16.49 -9.11 -3.67
C ASP A 16 17.30 -7.89 -4.16
N ALA A 17 16.69 -7.06 -5.01
CA ALA A 17 17.23 -5.74 -5.36
C ALA A 17 17.48 -4.84 -4.14
N SER A 18 16.75 -5.09 -3.04
CA SER A 18 16.82 -4.33 -1.79
C SER A 18 17.99 -4.75 -0.87
N ALA A 19 18.31 -6.04 -0.77
CA ALA A 19 19.49 -6.49 0.00
C ALA A 19 20.81 -6.22 -0.74
N ALA A 20 20.83 -6.30 -2.07
CA ALA A 20 21.98 -5.88 -2.87
C ALA A 20 22.31 -4.38 -2.65
N PHE A 21 21.29 -3.55 -2.43
CA PHE A 21 21.42 -2.13 -2.12
C PHE A 21 21.99 -1.87 -0.71
N LEU A 22 21.46 -2.55 0.33
CA LEU A 22 21.91 -2.42 1.73
C LEU A 22 23.40 -2.78 1.91
N LEU A 23 23.89 -3.76 1.16
CA LEU A 23 25.29 -4.19 1.19
C LEU A 23 26.25 -3.20 0.49
N MET A 24 25.77 -2.42 -0.48
CA MET A 24 26.62 -1.48 -1.24
C MET A 24 26.53 -0.03 -0.75
N HIS A 25 25.47 0.34 -0.02
CA HIS A 25 25.23 1.72 0.45
C HIS A 25 25.53 1.95 1.93
N SER A 26 26.04 0.96 2.67
CA SER A 26 26.60 1.17 4.01
C SER A 26 27.84 2.08 4.04
N SER A 27 28.29 2.55 2.87
CA SER A 27 29.54 3.28 2.68
C SER A 27 29.36 4.63 1.97
N ALA A 28 28.14 5.05 1.60
CA ALA A 28 27.92 6.28 0.84
C ALA A 28 27.63 7.50 1.77
N PRO A 29 28.25 8.67 1.54
CA PRO A 29 28.15 9.83 2.42
C PRO A 29 26.76 10.49 2.39
N GLU A 30 26.34 11.01 3.55
CA GLU A 30 25.01 11.53 3.91
C GLU A 30 24.48 12.74 3.10
N SER A 31 25.06 13.11 1.95
CA SER A 31 24.76 14.37 1.27
C SER A 31 23.91 14.26 0.00
N ALA A 32 23.32 13.11 -0.33
CA ALA A 32 22.38 13.00 -1.45
C ALA A 32 20.96 13.36 -0.99
N SER A 33 20.34 14.37 -1.61
CA SER A 33 18.95 14.73 -1.35
C SER A 33 18.03 13.51 -1.48
N SER A 34 17.07 13.33 -0.58
CA SER A 34 16.21 12.12 -0.55
C SER A 34 15.43 11.85 -1.85
N LEU A 35 15.25 12.88 -2.69
CA LEU A 35 14.63 12.81 -4.02
C LEU A 35 15.55 12.19 -5.08
N THR A 36 16.85 12.52 -5.09
CA THR A 36 17.79 11.95 -6.07
C THR A 36 18.02 10.47 -5.80
N ALA A 37 18.13 10.08 -4.52
CA ALA A 37 18.31 8.68 -4.13
C ALA A 37 17.09 7.81 -4.49
N SER A 38 15.87 8.34 -4.37
CA SER A 38 14.64 7.58 -4.71
C SER A 38 14.43 7.39 -6.21
N VAL A 39 14.82 8.37 -7.04
CA VAL A 39 14.79 8.22 -8.51
C VAL A 39 15.84 7.23 -8.99
N GLU A 40 17.06 7.30 -8.45
CA GLU A 40 18.13 6.33 -8.76
C GLU A 40 17.72 4.90 -8.38
N LEU A 41 17.06 4.72 -7.23
CA LEU A 41 16.53 3.42 -6.81
C LEU A 41 15.49 2.84 -7.78
N ALA A 42 14.57 3.67 -8.27
CA ALA A 42 13.57 3.25 -9.25
C ALA A 42 14.22 2.86 -10.59
N GLU A 43 15.20 3.65 -11.05
CA GLU A 43 15.96 3.32 -12.25
C GLU A 43 16.78 2.03 -12.08
N ILE A 44 17.43 1.81 -10.92
CA ILE A 44 18.18 0.58 -10.62
C ILE A 44 17.27 -0.63 -10.70
N THR A 45 16.12 -0.57 -10.03
CA THR A 45 15.13 -1.66 -10.00
C THR A 45 14.61 -1.95 -11.41
N SER A 46 14.28 -0.90 -12.18
CA SER A 46 13.85 -1.05 -13.58
C SER A 46 14.90 -1.76 -14.42
N TRP A 47 16.17 -1.38 -14.29
CA TRP A 47 17.27 -2.01 -15.00
C TRP A 47 17.49 -3.45 -14.58
N MET A 48 17.39 -3.77 -13.29
CA MET A 48 17.52 -5.15 -12.81
C MET A 48 16.43 -6.07 -13.40
N VAL A 49 15.19 -5.60 -13.45
CA VAL A 49 14.08 -6.33 -14.09
C VAL A 49 14.32 -6.48 -15.59
N ARG A 50 14.74 -5.43 -16.29
CA ARG A 50 15.06 -5.48 -17.74
C ARG A 50 16.16 -6.49 -18.04
N VAL A 51 17.24 -6.46 -17.26
CA VAL A 51 18.33 -7.43 -17.37
C VAL A 51 17.77 -8.83 -17.17
N ALA A 52 17.05 -9.09 -16.08
CA ALA A 52 16.61 -10.45 -15.76
C ALA A 52 15.57 -11.03 -16.75
N THR A 53 14.76 -10.17 -17.36
CA THR A 53 13.74 -10.53 -18.35
C THR A 53 14.28 -10.54 -19.80
N SER A 54 15.50 -10.04 -20.04
CA SER A 54 16.07 -9.99 -21.37
C SER A 54 16.39 -11.38 -21.93
N THR A 55 15.76 -11.68 -23.06
CA THR A 55 15.89 -12.94 -23.81
C THR A 55 17.03 -12.90 -24.82
N SER A 56 17.47 -11.73 -25.27
CA SER A 56 18.52 -11.54 -26.27
C SER A 56 19.71 -10.78 -25.70
N THR A 57 20.88 -11.43 -25.74
CA THR A 57 22.16 -10.83 -25.34
C THR A 57 22.52 -9.63 -26.21
N GLU A 58 22.26 -9.71 -27.52
CA GLU A 58 22.54 -8.63 -28.48
C GLU A 58 21.67 -7.40 -28.20
N ALA A 59 20.38 -7.61 -27.89
CA ALA A 59 19.47 -6.53 -27.54
C ALA A 59 19.88 -5.84 -26.23
N LEU A 60 20.28 -6.61 -25.22
CA LEU A 60 20.78 -6.04 -23.96
C LEU A 60 22.05 -5.22 -24.18
N ILE A 61 22.98 -5.70 -25.01
CA ILE A 61 24.21 -4.97 -25.33
C ILE A 61 23.88 -3.65 -26.04
N ALA A 62 22.94 -3.65 -26.98
CA ALA A 62 22.53 -2.43 -27.69
C ALA A 62 21.84 -1.42 -26.75
N GLU A 63 20.96 -1.87 -25.85
CA GLU A 63 20.27 -1.00 -24.90
C GLU A 63 21.25 -0.40 -23.87
N LEU A 64 22.21 -1.19 -23.39
CA LEU A 64 23.30 -0.69 -22.54
C LEU A 64 24.15 0.33 -23.29
N ASP A 65 24.43 0.12 -24.58
CA ASP A 65 25.23 1.05 -25.37
C ASP A 65 24.57 2.42 -25.48
N GLU A 66 23.26 2.44 -25.76
CA GLU A 66 22.46 3.66 -25.81
C GLU A 66 22.44 4.37 -24.45
N ARG A 67 22.19 3.61 -23.37
CA ARG A 67 22.15 4.17 -22.00
C ARG A 67 23.48 4.80 -21.58
N LEU A 68 24.58 4.13 -21.93
CA LEU A 68 25.95 4.48 -21.55
C LEU A 68 26.61 5.48 -22.51
N ALA A 69 25.92 5.89 -23.59
CA ALA A 69 26.43 6.89 -24.53
C ALA A 69 26.83 8.20 -23.83
N LEU A 70 26.04 8.62 -22.83
CA LEU A 70 26.26 9.85 -22.05
C LEU A 70 26.56 9.57 -20.57
N ARG A 71 26.79 8.31 -20.18
CA ARG A 71 26.93 7.91 -18.77
C ARG A 71 28.11 6.96 -18.57
N THR A 72 28.70 6.99 -17.37
CA THR A 72 29.75 6.04 -16.98
C THR A 72 29.18 4.74 -16.44
N TYR A 73 28.10 4.85 -15.64
CA TYR A 73 27.38 3.75 -15.01
C TYR A 73 25.94 3.70 -15.53
N VAL A 74 25.28 2.55 -15.38
CA VAL A 74 23.90 2.34 -15.87
C VAL A 74 22.92 3.29 -15.16
N VAL A 75 23.11 3.50 -13.85
CA VAL A 75 22.34 4.44 -13.03
C VAL A 75 23.27 5.25 -12.12
N GLY A 76 22.99 6.54 -11.98
CA GLY A 76 23.73 7.45 -11.10
C GLY A 76 25.17 7.71 -11.52
N HIS A 77 26.02 7.98 -10.53
CA HIS A 77 27.42 8.41 -10.73
C HIS A 77 28.45 7.41 -10.18
N ALA A 78 28.02 6.27 -9.66
CA ALA A 78 28.87 5.21 -9.10
C ALA A 78 28.37 3.82 -9.52
N LEU A 79 29.18 2.79 -9.27
CA LEU A 79 28.81 1.40 -9.57
C LEU A 79 27.55 1.01 -8.79
N SER A 80 26.50 0.62 -9.51
CA SER A 80 25.19 0.29 -8.94
C SER A 80 24.85 -1.20 -9.09
N ALA A 81 23.80 -1.66 -8.40
CA ALA A 81 23.30 -3.03 -8.56
C ALA A 81 22.85 -3.33 -10.01
N ALA A 82 22.40 -2.32 -10.75
CA ALA A 82 22.07 -2.44 -12.17
C ALA A 82 23.30 -2.77 -13.02
N ASP A 83 24.44 -2.14 -12.74
CA ASP A 83 25.70 -2.44 -13.42
C ASP A 83 26.14 -3.88 -13.16
N LEU A 84 26.06 -4.31 -11.89
CA LEU A 84 26.42 -5.67 -11.50
C LEU A 84 25.55 -6.72 -12.17
N ALA A 85 24.23 -6.50 -12.18
CA ALA A 85 23.28 -7.42 -12.79
C ALA A 85 23.52 -7.57 -14.29
N ALA A 86 23.65 -6.45 -15.00
CA ALA A 86 23.93 -6.43 -16.43
C ALA A 86 25.25 -7.14 -16.73
N TRP A 87 26.30 -6.84 -15.96
CA TRP A 87 27.63 -7.44 -16.16
C TRP A 87 27.61 -8.95 -15.91
N ALA A 88 27.00 -9.40 -14.82
CA ALA A 88 26.92 -10.81 -14.45
C ALA A 88 26.22 -11.63 -15.55
N MET A 89 25.12 -11.11 -16.09
CA MET A 89 24.41 -11.81 -17.16
C MET A 89 25.22 -11.86 -18.46
N LEU A 90 25.93 -10.79 -18.81
CA LEU A 90 26.76 -10.75 -20.01
C LEU A 90 28.00 -11.65 -19.91
N VAL A 91 28.60 -11.76 -18.73
CA VAL A 91 29.74 -12.66 -18.49
C VAL A 91 29.36 -14.12 -18.62
N ASP A 92 28.13 -14.49 -18.24
CA ASP A 92 27.62 -15.86 -18.38
C ASP A 92 27.25 -16.18 -19.84
N LYS A 93 26.55 -15.26 -20.51
CA LYS A 93 26.05 -15.47 -21.87
C LYS A 93 27.10 -15.25 -22.97
N VAL A 94 28.20 -14.53 -22.69
CA VAL A 94 29.26 -14.22 -23.67
C VAL A 94 30.60 -14.82 -23.25
N ALA A 95 31.03 -15.84 -23.97
CA ALA A 95 32.30 -16.52 -23.75
C ALA A 95 33.49 -15.55 -23.87
N PRO A 96 34.58 -15.74 -23.10
CA PRO A 96 35.73 -14.83 -23.09
C PRO A 96 36.29 -14.49 -24.48
N GLU A 97 36.38 -15.49 -25.35
CA GLU A 97 36.81 -15.43 -26.75
C GLU A 97 35.90 -14.58 -27.64
N ASP A 98 34.60 -14.57 -27.38
CA ASP A 98 33.60 -13.91 -28.23
C ASP A 98 33.30 -12.46 -27.81
N ARG A 99 33.79 -12.02 -26.65
CA ARG A 99 33.51 -10.67 -26.10
C ARG A 99 33.93 -9.54 -27.03
N THR A 100 35.02 -9.69 -27.76
CA THR A 100 35.45 -8.63 -28.69
C THR A 100 34.47 -8.50 -29.85
N ALA A 101 33.92 -9.61 -30.34
CA ALA A 101 32.95 -9.64 -31.43
C ALA A 101 31.55 -9.23 -30.96
N ALA A 102 31.10 -9.73 -29.81
CA ALA A 102 29.77 -9.45 -29.24
C ALA A 102 29.53 -7.95 -28.98
N PHE A 103 30.59 -7.21 -28.66
CA PHE A 103 30.52 -5.76 -28.42
C PHE A 103 31.07 -4.91 -29.58
N ALA A 104 31.28 -5.49 -30.77
CA ALA A 104 31.90 -4.80 -31.90
C ALA A 104 31.14 -3.53 -32.32
N HIS A 105 29.80 -3.56 -32.21
CA HIS A 105 28.92 -2.45 -32.57
C HIS A 105 28.49 -1.56 -31.38
N ALA A 106 28.96 -1.88 -30.17
CA ALA A 106 28.50 -1.26 -28.93
C ALA A 106 29.69 -0.65 -28.17
N ARG A 107 30.15 0.51 -28.65
CA ARG A 107 31.38 1.17 -28.16
C ARG A 107 31.33 1.49 -26.66
N PHE A 108 30.22 2.04 -26.19
CA PHE A 108 30.05 2.51 -24.82
C PHE A 108 29.81 1.35 -23.86
N ALA A 109 29.01 0.35 -24.27
CA ALA A 109 28.83 -0.89 -23.54
C ALA A 109 30.15 -1.66 -23.43
N ARG A 110 30.94 -1.71 -24.51
CA ARG A 110 32.28 -2.32 -24.50
C ARG A 110 33.21 -1.64 -23.49
N ARG A 111 33.25 -0.30 -23.50
CA ARG A 111 34.06 0.50 -22.57
C ARG A 111 33.67 0.18 -21.12
N TRP A 112 32.38 0.26 -20.82
CA TRP A 112 31.85 -0.03 -19.49
C TRP A 112 32.14 -1.46 -19.06
N PHE A 113 31.88 -2.45 -19.92
CA PHE A 113 32.08 -3.87 -19.61
C PHE A 113 33.54 -4.20 -19.28
N LEU A 114 34.48 -3.61 -20.03
CA LEU A 114 35.92 -3.72 -19.77
C LEU A 114 36.34 -2.98 -18.50
N HIS A 115 35.76 -1.82 -18.21
CA HIS A 115 36.01 -1.09 -16.97
C HIS A 115 35.54 -1.88 -15.76
N THR A 116 34.33 -2.44 -15.79
CA THR A 116 33.79 -3.30 -14.73
C THR A 116 34.61 -4.60 -14.56
N LEU A 117 35.19 -5.13 -15.64
CA LEU A 117 36.11 -6.28 -15.57
C LEU A 117 37.42 -5.99 -14.81
N LEU A 118 37.83 -4.72 -14.68
CA LEU A 118 39.01 -4.32 -13.91
C LEU A 118 38.71 -4.24 -12.40
N LEU A 119 37.44 -4.07 -12.01
CA LEU A 119 36.96 -4.11 -10.62
C LEU A 119 36.83 -5.55 -10.08
N ARG A 120 37.47 -6.53 -10.74
CA ARG A 120 37.20 -7.97 -10.56
C ARG A 120 37.50 -8.50 -9.17
N ASP A 121 38.45 -7.92 -8.45
CA ASP A 121 38.82 -8.38 -7.11
C ASP A 121 37.80 -7.91 -6.05
N GLU A 122 37.26 -6.71 -6.20
CA GLU A 122 36.17 -6.15 -5.39
C GLU A 122 34.86 -6.93 -5.65
N LEU A 123 34.60 -7.26 -6.93
CA LEU A 123 33.48 -8.08 -7.36
C LEU A 123 33.58 -9.53 -6.86
N ARG A 124 34.78 -10.13 -6.83
CA ARG A 124 35.01 -11.49 -6.30
C ARG A 124 34.86 -11.55 -4.78
N ALA A 125 35.21 -10.47 -4.08
CA ALA A 125 34.95 -10.35 -2.65
C ALA A 125 33.45 -10.29 -2.37
N ALA A 126 32.72 -9.45 -3.12
CA ALA A 126 31.26 -9.37 -3.07
C ALA A 126 30.58 -10.69 -3.46
N GLU A 127 31.08 -11.39 -4.50
CA GLU A 127 30.59 -12.68 -4.97
C GLU A 127 30.87 -13.82 -3.97
N ARG A 128 32.00 -13.81 -3.27
CA ARG A 128 32.28 -14.76 -2.17
C ARG A 128 31.34 -14.53 -0.99
N LEU A 129 31.14 -13.28 -0.61
CA LEU A 129 30.17 -12.87 0.42
C LEU A 129 28.74 -13.30 0.03
N ALA A 130 28.35 -13.06 -1.21
CA ALA A 130 27.05 -13.44 -1.78
C ALA A 130 26.87 -14.95 -1.98
N ARG A 131 27.93 -15.75 -2.02
CA ARG A 131 27.83 -17.23 -2.12
C ARG A 131 27.95 -17.94 -0.78
N SER A 132 28.65 -17.35 0.19
CA SER A 132 28.59 -17.81 1.58
C SER A 132 27.21 -17.57 2.20
N SER A 133 26.35 -16.77 1.56
CA SER A 133 25.03 -16.39 2.06
C SER A 133 23.84 -17.15 1.46
N VAL A 134 23.97 -17.85 0.33
CA VAL A 134 22.80 -18.40 -0.42
C VAL A 134 22.20 -19.69 0.16
N ARG A 135 22.53 -20.08 1.39
CA ARG A 135 21.71 -21.07 2.12
C ARG A 135 21.70 -20.95 3.63
N SER A 136 22.69 -20.27 4.22
CA SER A 136 22.75 -20.03 5.66
C SER A 136 22.31 -18.63 6.08
N GLN A 137 22.07 -17.70 5.15
CA GLN A 137 21.63 -16.34 5.50
C GLN A 137 20.13 -16.09 5.34
N TRP A 138 19.26 -17.08 5.11
CA TRP A 138 17.84 -16.82 5.41
C TRP A 138 17.66 -16.63 6.92
N ASP A 139 18.33 -17.43 7.75
CA ASP A 139 18.30 -17.27 9.21
C ASP A 139 19.08 -16.04 9.69
N ASP A 140 20.19 -15.69 9.03
CA ASP A 140 20.98 -14.52 9.42
C ASP A 140 20.44 -13.20 8.85
N VAL A 141 19.81 -13.17 7.66
CA VAL A 141 19.01 -12.03 7.19
C VAL A 141 17.79 -11.85 8.10
N MET A 142 17.12 -12.94 8.50
CA MET A 142 16.07 -12.86 9.52
C MET A 142 16.63 -12.41 10.88
N ARG A 143 17.87 -12.75 11.26
CA ARG A 143 18.53 -12.19 12.45
C ARG A 143 18.92 -10.73 12.30
N LEU A 144 19.33 -10.27 11.11
CA LEU A 144 19.69 -8.88 10.85
C LEU A 144 18.45 -7.99 10.77
N VAL A 145 17.38 -8.50 10.16
CA VAL A 145 16.03 -7.93 10.22
C VAL A 145 15.54 -7.91 11.68
N LYS A 146 15.85 -8.93 12.50
CA LYS A 146 15.62 -8.92 13.96
C LYS A 146 16.52 -7.95 14.73
N SER A 147 17.76 -7.71 14.29
CA SER A 147 18.75 -6.90 15.02
C SER A 147 18.74 -5.41 14.66
N GLN A 148 18.22 -5.02 13.49
CA GLN A 148 17.93 -3.63 13.13
C GLN A 148 16.55 -3.14 13.63
N GLY A 149 15.94 -3.86 14.58
CA GLY A 149 14.55 -3.70 14.97
C GLY A 149 13.71 -4.66 14.14
N SER A 150 13.37 -5.79 14.76
CA SER A 150 12.61 -6.87 14.14
C SER A 150 11.42 -6.36 13.33
N PHE A 151 11.43 -6.62 12.01
CA PHE A 151 10.20 -6.93 11.28
C PHE A 151 9.68 -8.33 11.66
N GLU A 152 9.86 -8.77 12.91
CA GLU A 152 8.78 -9.52 13.57
C GLU A 152 7.63 -8.51 13.76
N LEU A 153 6.96 -8.17 12.67
CA LEU A 153 5.56 -7.79 12.72
C LEU A 153 4.80 -9.06 13.08
N SER A 154 5.00 -9.53 14.32
CA SER A 154 4.15 -10.50 14.98
C SER A 154 2.82 -9.79 15.22
N LEU A 155 2.04 -9.56 14.16
CA LEU A 155 0.64 -9.25 14.33
C LEU A 155 0.01 -10.50 14.93
N PRO A 156 -0.58 -10.42 16.13
CA PRO A 156 -1.15 -11.58 16.80
C PRO A 156 -2.26 -12.18 15.94
N GLY A 157 -2.25 -13.49 15.75
CA GLY A 157 -3.31 -14.20 15.01
C GLY A 157 -3.12 -14.29 13.49
N LEU A 158 -1.92 -14.01 12.96
CA LEU A 158 -1.59 -14.31 11.56
C LEU A 158 -1.49 -15.83 11.35
N GLU A 159 -2.56 -16.44 10.85
CA GLU A 159 -2.58 -17.85 10.44
C GLU A 159 -2.35 -17.98 8.93
N PRO A 160 -1.36 -18.78 8.48
CA PRO A 160 -1.13 -19.03 7.07
C PRO A 160 -2.40 -19.51 6.35
N GLY A 161 -2.68 -18.95 5.17
CA GLY A 161 -3.87 -19.25 4.36
C GLY A 161 -5.15 -18.57 4.81
N LYS A 162 -5.17 -17.89 5.97
CA LYS A 162 -6.37 -17.23 6.52
C LYS A 162 -6.25 -15.71 6.60
N VAL A 163 -5.08 -15.16 6.30
CA VAL A 163 -4.88 -13.71 6.36
C VAL A 163 -5.73 -13.03 5.28
N VAL A 164 -6.56 -12.10 5.72
CA VAL A 164 -7.31 -11.19 4.87
C VAL A 164 -6.93 -9.77 5.25
N THR A 165 -6.30 -9.06 4.32
CA THR A 165 -5.98 -7.63 4.43
C THR A 165 -6.84 -6.84 3.45
N ARG A 166 -6.87 -5.51 3.62
CA ARG A 166 -7.50 -4.62 2.64
C ARG A 166 -6.74 -3.31 2.50
N PHE A 167 -6.66 -2.82 1.28
CA PHE A 167 -6.30 -1.45 0.96
C PHE A 167 -7.59 -0.68 0.66
N PRO A 168 -8.05 0.22 1.57
CA PRO A 168 -9.33 0.88 1.43
C PRO A 168 -9.21 2.38 1.04
N PRO A 169 -8.80 2.75 -0.19
CA PRO A 169 -8.70 4.15 -0.56
C PRO A 169 -10.08 4.79 -0.75
N GLU A 170 -10.21 6.06 -0.36
CA GLU A 170 -11.33 6.89 -0.80
C GLU A 170 -11.10 7.27 -2.27
N PRO A 171 -12.09 7.09 -3.18
CA PRO A 171 -11.95 7.50 -4.58
C PRO A 171 -12.16 9.01 -4.76
N SER A 172 -11.50 9.82 -3.93
CA SER A 172 -11.61 11.28 -3.88
C SER A 172 -10.37 12.03 -4.37
N GLY A 173 -9.31 11.30 -4.73
CA GLY A 173 -8.05 11.86 -5.21
C GLY A 173 -7.12 10.80 -5.80
N TYR A 174 -6.01 11.28 -6.36
CA TYR A 174 -4.95 10.43 -6.90
C TYR A 174 -4.10 9.83 -5.79
N LEU A 175 -3.60 8.61 -6.01
CA LEU A 175 -2.63 8.02 -5.09
C LEU A 175 -1.33 8.83 -5.09
N HIS A 176 -0.64 8.78 -3.95
CA HIS A 176 0.67 9.39 -3.76
C HIS A 176 1.55 8.41 -3.01
N ILE A 177 2.83 8.73 -2.80
CA ILE A 177 3.80 7.79 -2.22
C ILE A 177 3.37 7.21 -0.85
N GLY A 178 2.67 7.99 -0.01
CA GLY A 178 2.09 7.48 1.24
C GLY A 178 1.10 6.32 1.03
N HIS A 179 0.29 6.37 -0.03
CA HIS A 179 -0.63 5.29 -0.39
C HIS A 179 0.11 4.06 -0.89
N ALA A 180 1.22 4.24 -1.63
CA ALA A 180 2.05 3.11 -2.07
C ALA A 180 2.56 2.29 -0.88
N LYS A 181 2.99 2.94 0.21
CA LYS A 181 3.36 2.25 1.45
C LYS A 181 2.22 1.40 2.01
N ALA A 182 1.01 1.96 2.09
CA ALA A 182 -0.13 1.24 2.63
C ALA A 182 -0.55 0.06 1.73
N ALA A 183 -0.58 0.26 0.42
CA ALA A 183 -0.91 -0.78 -0.55
C ALA A 183 0.10 -1.93 -0.52
N LEU A 184 1.40 -1.62 -0.63
CA LEU A 184 2.47 -2.61 -0.60
C LEU A 184 2.53 -3.38 0.72
N LEU A 185 2.24 -2.72 1.85
CA LEU A 185 2.23 -3.40 3.15
C LEU A 185 1.06 -4.40 3.25
N ASN A 186 -0.15 -4.00 2.83
CA ASN A 186 -1.31 -4.89 2.84
C ASN A 186 -1.11 -6.07 1.88
N ASP A 187 -0.55 -5.83 0.69
CA ASP A 187 -0.21 -6.88 -0.27
C ASP A 187 0.86 -7.83 0.30
N PHE A 188 1.96 -7.30 0.84
CA PHE A 188 3.02 -8.09 1.45
C PHE A 188 2.48 -9.09 2.48
N PHE A 189 1.62 -8.64 3.41
CA PHE A 189 1.02 -9.53 4.40
C PHE A 189 0.07 -10.57 3.79
N ALA A 190 -0.72 -10.19 2.80
CA ALA A 190 -1.55 -11.15 2.09
C ALA A 190 -0.68 -12.22 1.41
N ARG A 191 0.31 -11.82 0.60
CA ARG A 191 1.15 -12.74 -0.16
C ARG A 191 2.05 -13.59 0.71
N TYR A 192 2.73 -13.00 1.70
CA TYR A 192 3.65 -13.70 2.59
C TYR A 192 2.97 -14.81 3.40
N PHE A 193 1.73 -14.57 3.83
CA PHE A 193 0.94 -15.55 4.58
C PHE A 193 0.01 -16.40 3.70
N GLY A 194 0.09 -16.31 2.37
CA GLY A 194 -0.79 -17.06 1.46
C GLY A 194 -2.28 -16.72 1.63
N GLY A 195 -2.55 -15.51 2.09
CA GLY A 195 -3.88 -14.93 2.29
C GLY A 195 -4.39 -14.20 1.05
N ARG A 196 -5.32 -13.27 1.27
CA ARG A 196 -5.93 -12.45 0.20
C ARG A 196 -5.93 -10.95 0.53
N LEU A 197 -5.75 -10.14 -0.50
CA LEU A 197 -5.82 -8.69 -0.48
C LEU A 197 -7.13 -8.22 -1.12
N ILE A 198 -7.89 -7.42 -0.37
CA ILE A 198 -9.09 -6.75 -0.89
C ILE A 198 -8.74 -5.30 -1.25
N LEU A 199 -9.03 -4.87 -2.47
CA LEU A 199 -9.13 -3.45 -2.82
C LEU A 199 -10.57 -3.01 -2.53
N ARG A 200 -10.76 -2.17 -1.51
CA ARG A 200 -12.09 -1.63 -1.18
C ARG A 200 -12.14 -0.14 -1.46
N PHE A 201 -12.96 0.31 -2.39
CA PHE A 201 -13.22 1.74 -2.48
C PHE A 201 -14.11 2.15 -1.31
N ASP A 202 -13.59 3.01 -0.43
CA ASP A 202 -14.36 3.51 0.70
C ASP A 202 -15.23 4.68 0.26
N ASP A 203 -16.32 4.33 -0.39
CA ASP A 203 -17.11 5.21 -1.22
C ASP A 203 -18.39 5.66 -0.49
N THR A 204 -18.19 6.31 0.66
CA THR A 204 -19.27 6.77 1.57
C THR A 204 -19.59 8.25 1.43
N ASN A 205 -18.80 9.00 0.65
CA ASN A 205 -18.89 10.43 0.51
C ASN A 205 -19.18 10.87 -0.94
N PRO A 206 -20.46 10.96 -1.33
CA PRO A 206 -20.86 11.21 -2.72
C PRO A 206 -20.35 12.56 -3.27
N MET A 207 -19.99 13.52 -2.40
CA MET A 207 -19.48 14.84 -2.79
C MET A 207 -18.11 14.81 -3.48
N LYS A 208 -17.23 13.91 -3.05
CA LYS A 208 -15.81 13.95 -3.41
C LYS A 208 -15.43 12.90 -4.43
N GLU A 209 -16.29 11.91 -4.62
CA GLU A 209 -15.94 10.67 -5.30
C GLU A 209 -16.22 10.74 -6.79
N LYS A 210 -15.29 10.20 -7.58
CA LYS A 210 -15.42 10.16 -9.03
C LYS A 210 -14.81 8.89 -9.60
N LEU A 211 -15.47 8.37 -10.65
CA LEU A 211 -15.01 7.22 -11.42
C LEU A 211 -13.60 7.39 -12.02
N GLU A 212 -13.17 8.63 -12.26
CA GLU A 212 -11.80 8.91 -12.73
C GLU A 212 -10.73 8.48 -11.72
N PHE A 213 -10.98 8.70 -10.42
CA PHE A 213 -10.05 8.36 -9.37
C PHE A 213 -9.96 6.85 -9.16
N GLU A 214 -11.10 6.14 -9.20
CA GLU A 214 -11.10 4.67 -9.17
C GLU A 214 -10.21 4.07 -10.25
N LYS A 215 -10.37 4.52 -11.50
CA LYS A 215 -9.56 4.05 -12.63
C LYS A 215 -8.08 4.34 -12.44
N SER A 216 -7.74 5.52 -11.93
CA SER A 216 -6.34 5.86 -11.65
C SER A 216 -5.77 4.99 -10.53
N ILE A 217 -6.51 4.78 -9.45
CA ILE A 217 -6.10 3.95 -8.31
C ILE A 217 -5.78 2.53 -8.78
N VAL A 218 -6.66 1.91 -9.56
CA VAL A 218 -6.42 0.57 -10.11
C VAL A 218 -5.17 0.55 -11.00
N ALA A 219 -5.02 1.54 -11.88
CA ALA A 219 -3.86 1.63 -12.76
C ALA A 219 -2.54 1.84 -11.98
N ASP A 220 -2.56 2.64 -10.92
CA ASP A 220 -1.39 2.90 -10.08
C ASP A 220 -1.01 1.69 -9.24
N LEU A 221 -1.98 0.94 -8.71
CA LEU A 221 -1.73 -0.32 -8.03
C LEU A 221 -1.09 -1.35 -8.97
N ALA A 222 -1.61 -1.50 -10.20
CA ALA A 222 -1.02 -2.37 -11.20
C ALA A 222 0.43 -1.97 -11.55
N ARG A 223 0.73 -0.66 -11.63
CA ARG A 223 2.11 -0.16 -11.83
C ARG A 223 3.04 -0.48 -10.67
N LEU A 224 2.50 -0.56 -9.45
CA LEU A 224 3.23 -0.95 -8.25
C LEU A 224 3.40 -2.48 -8.13
N GLY A 225 2.82 -3.27 -9.05
CA GLY A 225 2.79 -4.72 -8.96
C GLY A 225 1.85 -5.25 -7.87
N VAL A 226 0.93 -4.41 -7.38
CA VAL A 226 -0.09 -4.79 -6.40
C VAL A 226 -1.34 -5.21 -7.15
N GLU A 227 -1.63 -6.50 -7.14
CA GLU A 227 -2.83 -7.08 -7.72
C GLU A 227 -3.77 -7.50 -6.59
N PRO A 228 -4.94 -6.85 -6.40
CA PRO A 228 -5.90 -7.29 -5.40
C PRO A 228 -6.60 -8.58 -5.86
N ASP A 229 -6.91 -9.49 -4.92
CA ASP A 229 -7.64 -10.72 -5.19
C ASP A 229 -9.16 -10.47 -5.29
N GLU A 230 -9.65 -9.39 -4.67
CA GLU A 230 -11.05 -8.97 -4.69
C GLU A 230 -11.14 -7.44 -4.80
N VAL A 231 -12.07 -6.94 -5.61
CA VAL A 231 -12.43 -5.52 -5.65
C VAL A 231 -13.84 -5.37 -5.11
N SER A 232 -14.03 -4.44 -4.17
CA SER A 232 -15.28 -4.22 -3.47
C SER A 232 -15.51 -2.74 -3.20
N TYR A 233 -16.71 -2.39 -2.79
CA TYR A 233 -17.10 -1.02 -2.50
C TYR A 233 -17.90 -0.98 -1.20
N THR A 234 -17.66 0.03 -0.36
CA THR A 234 -18.45 0.20 0.88
C THR A 234 -19.93 0.39 0.56
N SER A 235 -20.27 1.02 -0.57
CA SER A 235 -21.64 1.24 -1.03
C SER A 235 -22.41 -0.02 -1.39
N ASP A 236 -21.73 -1.15 -1.64
CA ASP A 236 -22.38 -2.44 -1.83
C ASP A 236 -23.04 -2.95 -0.54
N TYR A 237 -22.63 -2.44 0.64
CA TYR A 237 -23.10 -2.86 1.96
C TYR A 237 -24.06 -1.86 2.63
N PHE A 238 -24.54 -0.85 1.89
CA PHE A 238 -25.39 0.19 2.50
C PHE A 238 -26.68 -0.35 3.09
N ASP A 239 -27.32 -1.34 2.46
CA ASP A 239 -28.54 -1.95 2.98
C ASP A 239 -28.27 -2.65 4.33
N GLU A 240 -27.21 -3.46 4.44
CA GLU A 240 -26.79 -4.11 5.68
C GLU A 240 -26.40 -3.10 6.76
N LEU A 241 -25.72 -2.01 6.39
CA LEU A 241 -25.35 -0.94 7.30
C LEU A 241 -26.60 -0.23 7.86
N PHE A 242 -27.66 -0.04 7.05
CA PHE A 242 -28.93 0.49 7.53
C PHE A 242 -29.63 -0.45 8.51
N GLU A 243 -29.62 -1.75 8.25
CA GLU A 243 -30.17 -2.76 9.15
C GLU A 243 -29.43 -2.78 10.49
N ILE A 244 -28.09 -2.75 10.46
CA ILE A 244 -27.27 -2.70 11.67
C ILE A 244 -27.53 -1.42 12.47
N ALA A 245 -27.61 -0.27 11.80
CA ALA A 245 -27.95 1.00 12.46
C ALA A 245 -29.34 0.97 13.09
N THR A 246 -30.32 0.32 12.43
CA THR A 246 -31.66 0.15 12.98
C THR A 246 -31.63 -0.72 14.24
N ARG A 247 -30.88 -1.84 14.24
CA ARG A 247 -30.68 -2.66 15.44
C ARG A 247 -30.01 -1.90 16.57
N PHE A 248 -29.04 -1.04 16.27
CA PHE A 248 -28.40 -0.20 17.30
C PHE A 248 -29.42 0.72 17.98
N ILE A 249 -30.41 1.24 17.26
CA ILE A 249 -31.50 2.03 17.85
C ILE A 249 -32.40 1.14 18.71
N GLU A 250 -32.82 -0.02 18.20
CA GLU A 250 -33.68 -0.98 18.92
C GLU A 250 -33.05 -1.46 20.24
N GLU A 251 -31.73 -1.61 20.27
CA GLU A 251 -30.95 -1.97 21.46
C GLU A 251 -30.59 -0.77 22.36
N ASP A 252 -31.13 0.42 22.08
CA ASP A 252 -30.84 1.70 22.77
C ASP A 252 -29.35 2.12 22.74
N LYS A 253 -28.59 1.60 21.77
CA LYS A 253 -27.17 1.91 21.52
C LYS A 253 -26.96 3.04 20.53
N ALA A 254 -28.02 3.60 19.96
CA ALA A 254 -27.97 4.78 19.10
C ALA A 254 -29.22 5.65 19.28
N TYR A 255 -29.09 6.94 18.98
CA TYR A 255 -30.18 7.90 19.04
C TYR A 255 -30.08 8.94 17.93
N VAL A 256 -31.23 9.52 17.55
CA VAL A 256 -31.31 10.53 16.50
C VAL A 256 -31.22 11.92 17.13
N ASP A 257 -30.29 12.72 16.66
CA ASP A 257 -30.00 14.03 17.20
C ASP A 257 -30.31 15.11 16.16
N MET A 258 -31.05 16.14 16.56
CA MET A 258 -31.41 17.27 15.71
C MET A 258 -30.74 18.58 16.18
N THR A 259 -29.85 18.50 17.18
CA THR A 259 -29.05 19.65 17.60
C THR A 259 -28.16 20.13 16.43
N PRO A 260 -28.11 21.45 16.15
CA PRO A 260 -27.23 22.02 15.13
C PRO A 260 -25.77 21.59 15.30
N VAL A 261 -25.03 21.44 14.20
CA VAL A 261 -23.67 20.87 14.18
C VAL A 261 -22.70 21.64 15.08
N GLU A 262 -22.78 22.97 15.07
CA GLU A 262 -21.94 23.85 15.87
C GLU A 262 -22.18 23.64 17.37
N GLU A 263 -23.43 23.62 17.79
CA GLU A 263 -23.82 23.38 19.17
C GLU A 263 -23.44 21.95 19.62
N LEU A 264 -23.63 20.96 18.74
CA LEU A 264 -23.25 19.57 18.99
C LEU A 264 -21.74 19.44 19.24
N ARG A 265 -20.92 20.18 18.50
CA ARG A 265 -19.46 20.22 18.70
C ARG A 265 -19.11 20.80 20.07
N GLU A 266 -19.76 21.88 20.47
CA GLU A 266 -19.53 22.49 21.79
C GLU A 266 -19.96 21.57 22.94
N GLN A 267 -21.13 20.94 22.83
CA GLN A 267 -21.63 19.98 23.82
C GLN A 267 -20.65 18.81 23.99
N ARG A 268 -20.10 18.28 22.88
CA ARG A 268 -19.07 17.22 22.91
C ARG A 268 -17.74 17.69 23.54
N LEU A 269 -17.37 18.95 23.37
CA LEU A 269 -16.19 19.53 24.03
C LEU A 269 -16.42 19.69 25.54
N ARG A 270 -17.61 20.16 25.93
CA ARG A 270 -18.06 20.29 27.32
C ARG A 270 -18.40 18.97 28.00
N ARG A 271 -18.56 17.89 27.22
CA ARG A 271 -18.94 16.54 27.68
C ARG A 271 -20.34 16.49 28.29
N GLU A 272 -21.23 17.30 27.73
CA GLU A 272 -22.62 17.44 28.18
C GLU A 272 -23.54 16.65 27.25
N ALA A 273 -24.44 15.85 27.82
CA ALA A 273 -25.50 15.20 27.07
C ALA A 273 -26.62 16.20 26.75
N ASN A 274 -27.24 16.07 25.59
CA ASN A 274 -28.45 16.79 25.23
C ASN A 274 -29.71 15.96 25.52
N GLU A 275 -30.88 16.58 25.36
CA GLU A 275 -32.17 15.94 25.59
C GLU A 275 -32.45 14.77 24.62
N PHE A 276 -31.94 14.84 23.38
CA PHE A 276 -32.09 13.78 22.39
C PHE A 276 -31.42 12.47 22.83
N ARG A 277 -30.35 12.53 23.62
CA ARG A 277 -29.71 11.32 24.16
C ARG A 277 -30.63 10.51 25.09
N LEU A 278 -31.58 11.17 25.75
CA LEU A 278 -32.50 10.57 26.73
C LEU A 278 -33.85 10.16 26.13
N GLN A 279 -34.05 10.36 24.82
CA GLN A 279 -35.31 10.02 24.16
C GLN A 279 -35.54 8.51 24.08
N SER A 280 -36.81 8.10 23.96
CA SER A 280 -37.17 6.69 23.88
C SER A 280 -36.76 6.05 22.55
N VAL A 281 -36.54 4.73 22.57
CA VAL A 281 -36.29 3.92 21.37
C VAL A 281 -37.36 4.13 20.30
N ALA A 282 -38.64 4.17 20.70
CA ALA A 282 -39.75 4.41 19.78
C ALA A 282 -39.62 5.77 19.06
N ARG A 283 -39.26 6.82 19.80
CA ARG A 283 -39.06 8.15 19.21
C ARG A 283 -37.86 8.18 18.26
N ASN A 284 -36.77 7.50 18.60
CA ASN A 284 -35.62 7.35 17.73
C ASN A 284 -35.98 6.65 16.41
N LEU A 285 -36.77 5.57 16.46
CA LEU A 285 -37.21 4.84 15.28
C LEU A 285 -38.11 5.67 14.36
N GLU A 286 -39.00 6.49 14.95
CA GLU A 286 -39.80 7.46 14.18
C GLU A 286 -38.91 8.46 13.43
N LEU A 287 -37.96 9.10 14.12
CA LEU A 287 -37.04 10.06 13.52
C LEU A 287 -36.12 9.40 12.49
N TRP A 288 -35.68 8.17 12.74
CA TRP A 288 -34.88 7.39 11.80
C TRP A 288 -35.65 7.08 10.50
N ALA A 289 -36.94 6.76 10.60
CA ALA A 289 -37.80 6.60 9.43
C ALA A 289 -37.93 7.91 8.63
N GLU A 290 -38.01 9.06 9.32
CA GLU A 290 -38.02 10.38 8.68
C GLU A 290 -36.68 10.71 7.99
N MET A 291 -35.55 10.37 8.63
CA MET A 291 -34.22 10.44 8.01
C MET A 291 -34.17 9.61 6.72
N ARG A 292 -34.64 8.36 6.74
CA ARG A 292 -34.62 7.45 5.58
C ARG A 292 -35.49 7.95 4.41
N LYS A 293 -36.60 8.62 4.71
CA LYS A 293 -37.46 9.27 3.71
C LYS A 293 -36.85 10.54 3.13
N GLY A 294 -35.83 11.12 3.77
CA GLY A 294 -35.31 12.44 3.40
C GLY A 294 -36.35 13.55 3.62
N SER A 295 -37.19 13.45 4.65
CA SER A 295 -38.12 14.53 4.99
C SER A 295 -37.38 15.76 5.53
N ASP A 296 -38.02 16.93 5.56
CA ASP A 296 -37.36 18.15 6.00
C ASP A 296 -36.89 18.10 7.46
N VAL A 297 -37.55 17.28 8.29
CA VAL A 297 -37.09 16.94 9.64
C VAL A 297 -35.88 15.99 9.55
N GLY A 298 -35.99 14.90 8.79
CA GLY A 298 -34.93 13.92 8.63
C GLY A 298 -33.60 14.50 8.12
N LYS A 299 -33.67 15.52 7.24
CA LYS A 299 -32.49 16.24 6.72
C LYS A 299 -31.71 17.02 7.79
N GLN A 300 -32.37 17.42 8.87
CA GLN A 300 -31.77 18.14 9.99
C GLN A 300 -31.18 17.21 11.05
N CYS A 301 -31.45 15.91 10.92
CA CYS A 301 -31.07 14.91 11.90
C CYS A 301 -29.74 14.22 11.54
N VAL A 302 -29.06 13.75 12.57
CA VAL A 302 -27.95 12.80 12.49
C VAL A 302 -28.22 11.61 13.40
N LEU A 303 -27.77 10.42 13.01
CA LEU A 303 -27.78 9.27 13.91
C LEU A 303 -26.47 9.25 14.67
N ARG A 304 -26.50 9.10 15.98
CA ARG A 304 -25.32 9.04 16.85
C ARG A 304 -25.30 7.75 17.65
N ALA A 305 -24.11 7.21 17.87
CA ALA A 305 -23.93 6.12 18.81
C ALA A 305 -24.13 6.63 20.25
N LYS A 306 -24.67 5.79 21.13
CA LYS A 306 -24.81 6.03 22.57
C LYS A 306 -23.71 5.25 23.28
N ILE A 307 -22.59 5.91 23.56
CA ILE A 307 -21.38 5.30 24.14
C ILE A 307 -21.10 5.98 25.49
N ASP A 308 -20.19 6.96 25.53
CA ASP A 308 -19.82 7.69 26.74
C ASP A 308 -19.49 9.14 26.39
N ILE A 309 -20.44 10.03 26.64
CA ILE A 309 -20.30 11.47 26.43
C ILE A 309 -19.19 12.09 27.30
N THR A 310 -18.83 11.43 28.42
CA THR A 310 -17.83 11.91 29.39
C THR A 310 -16.42 11.41 29.11
N SER A 311 -16.26 10.53 28.11
CA SER A 311 -15.00 9.87 27.80
C SER A 311 -13.85 10.86 27.61
N LYS A 312 -12.65 10.48 28.09
CA LYS A 312 -11.44 11.25 27.81
C LYS A 312 -11.09 11.20 26.32
N ASN A 313 -11.40 10.09 25.64
CA ASN A 313 -11.27 9.97 24.20
C ASN A 313 -12.46 10.65 23.51
N GLY A 314 -12.18 11.69 22.71
CA GLY A 314 -13.20 12.45 21.99
C GLY A 314 -13.96 11.63 20.93
N ALA A 315 -13.34 10.60 20.34
CA ALA A 315 -13.97 9.72 19.36
C ALA A 315 -15.09 8.88 19.99
N MET A 316 -14.97 8.53 21.27
CA MET A 316 -15.97 7.75 22.01
C MET A 316 -17.15 8.60 22.52
N ARG A 317 -17.12 9.92 22.35
CA ARG A 317 -18.18 10.84 22.78
C ARG A 317 -19.31 10.88 21.75
N ASP A 318 -20.12 9.83 21.79
CA ASP A 318 -21.33 9.63 20.98
C ASP A 318 -21.11 10.06 19.51
N PRO A 319 -20.22 9.35 18.77
CA PRO A 319 -19.85 9.70 17.40
C PRO A 319 -21.05 9.58 16.45
N ILE A 320 -21.00 10.35 15.36
CA ILE A 320 -22.01 10.31 14.30
C ILE A 320 -21.86 9.00 13.53
N MET A 321 -22.97 8.29 13.34
CA MET A 321 -23.08 7.06 12.55
C MET A 321 -23.63 7.34 11.15
N TYR A 322 -24.65 8.19 11.03
CA TYR A 322 -25.25 8.57 9.75
C TYR A 322 -25.56 10.06 9.68
N ARG A 323 -25.46 10.60 8.47
CA ARG A 323 -25.84 11.98 8.17
C ARG A 323 -26.50 12.08 6.80
N PHE A 324 -27.32 13.11 6.64
CA PHE A 324 -27.82 13.51 5.33
C PHE A 324 -26.72 14.22 4.52
N VAL A 325 -26.70 13.99 3.20
CA VAL A 325 -25.81 14.70 2.27
C VAL A 325 -26.67 15.27 1.12
N PRO A 326 -26.80 16.60 0.98
CA PRO A 326 -27.88 17.21 0.21
C PRO A 326 -27.83 17.15 -1.32
N ASP A 327 -26.70 16.77 -1.91
CA ASP A 327 -26.44 16.64 -3.36
C ASP A 327 -24.91 16.46 -3.46
N PRO A 328 -24.28 15.82 -4.47
CA PRO A 328 -24.79 15.17 -5.68
C PRO A 328 -25.16 13.69 -5.49
N PRO A 329 -25.76 13.02 -6.50
CA PRO A 329 -25.95 11.57 -6.50
C PRO A 329 -24.64 10.82 -6.32
N HIS A 330 -24.71 9.68 -5.63
CA HIS A 330 -23.58 8.78 -5.49
C HIS A 330 -23.14 8.24 -6.84
N HIS A 331 -21.83 8.26 -7.13
CA HIS A 331 -21.27 7.88 -8.43
C HIS A 331 -21.66 6.45 -8.87
N ARG A 332 -21.88 5.52 -7.94
CA ARG A 332 -22.35 4.14 -8.22
C ARG A 332 -23.83 3.87 -7.97
N THR A 333 -24.40 4.46 -6.92
CA THR A 333 -25.76 4.12 -6.45
C THR A 333 -26.80 5.19 -6.80
N GLY A 334 -26.37 6.25 -7.50
CA GLY A 334 -27.23 7.33 -7.96
C GLY A 334 -27.92 8.04 -6.79
N SER A 335 -29.22 8.27 -6.96
CA SER A 335 -30.07 8.91 -5.94
C SER A 335 -30.79 7.90 -5.03
N ARG A 336 -30.38 6.62 -5.03
CA ARG A 336 -31.02 5.58 -4.20
C ARG A 336 -30.91 5.89 -2.70
N TYR A 337 -29.83 6.57 -2.31
CA TYR A 337 -29.56 6.92 -0.93
C TYR A 337 -29.27 8.41 -0.78
N GLN A 338 -29.75 8.99 0.32
CA GLN A 338 -29.46 10.38 0.72
C GLN A 338 -28.87 10.44 2.15
N LEU A 339 -28.89 9.32 2.85
CA LEU A 339 -28.21 9.11 4.12
C LEU A 339 -26.96 8.28 3.87
N TYR A 340 -25.85 8.75 4.41
CA TYR A 340 -24.56 8.10 4.25
C TYR A 340 -23.95 7.80 5.61
N PRO A 341 -23.36 6.59 5.78
CA PRO A 341 -22.68 6.23 7.01
C PRO A 341 -21.41 7.07 7.18
N SER A 342 -20.98 7.29 8.42
CA SER A 342 -19.65 7.81 8.70
C SER A 342 -18.60 6.72 8.52
N TYR A 343 -17.35 7.14 8.28
CA TYR A 343 -16.20 6.24 8.23
C TYR A 343 -16.10 5.34 9.48
N ASP A 344 -16.25 5.94 10.67
CA ASP A 344 -16.11 5.20 11.94
C ASP A 344 -17.20 4.12 12.10
N PHE A 345 -18.39 4.34 11.53
CA PHE A 345 -19.46 3.36 11.55
C PHE A 345 -19.28 2.28 10.47
N SER A 346 -18.99 2.66 9.23
CA SER A 346 -18.91 1.70 8.11
C SER A 346 -17.66 0.82 8.16
N CYS A 347 -16.48 1.40 8.44
CA CYS A 347 -15.20 0.75 8.21
C CYS A 347 -15.06 -0.58 8.96
N ALA A 348 -15.35 -0.60 10.26
CA ALA A 348 -15.23 -1.80 11.08
C ALA A 348 -16.29 -2.87 10.75
N ILE A 349 -17.51 -2.44 10.41
CA ILE A 349 -18.59 -3.35 10.03
C ILE A 349 -18.24 -4.05 8.72
N VAL A 350 -17.85 -3.29 7.70
CA VAL A 350 -17.52 -3.85 6.39
C VAL A 350 -16.26 -4.71 6.46
N ASP A 351 -15.27 -4.33 7.27
CA ASP A 351 -14.13 -5.20 7.59
C ASP A 351 -14.60 -6.56 8.14
N SER A 352 -15.55 -6.57 9.08
CA SER A 352 -16.11 -7.81 9.63
C SER A 352 -16.92 -8.61 8.60
N LEU A 353 -17.73 -7.96 7.76
CA LEU A 353 -18.54 -8.63 6.74
C LEU A 353 -17.67 -9.28 5.65
N GLN A 354 -16.56 -8.65 5.31
CA GLN A 354 -15.58 -9.17 4.35
C GLN A 354 -14.61 -10.19 4.95
N GLY A 355 -14.69 -10.45 6.26
CA GLY A 355 -13.77 -11.34 6.95
C GLY A 355 -12.34 -10.82 6.97
N VAL A 356 -12.15 -9.50 6.98
CA VAL A 356 -10.84 -8.87 7.19
C VAL A 356 -10.31 -9.32 8.55
N THR A 357 -9.14 -9.93 8.54
CA THR A 357 -8.45 -10.38 9.76
C THR A 357 -7.54 -9.31 10.33
N HIS A 358 -6.91 -8.52 9.46
CA HIS A 358 -5.88 -7.56 9.82
C HIS A 358 -6.15 -6.23 9.12
N ALA A 359 -6.78 -5.31 9.85
CA ALA A 359 -7.14 -3.98 9.39
C ALA A 359 -5.97 -3.00 9.60
N LEU A 360 -5.01 -2.97 8.67
CA LEU A 360 -3.84 -2.07 8.76
C LEU A 360 -4.26 -0.62 8.47
N ARG A 361 -3.87 0.33 9.35
CA ARG A 361 -4.22 1.76 9.26
C ARG A 361 -3.04 2.64 9.69
N SER A 362 -3.07 3.93 9.33
CA SER A 362 -2.11 4.92 9.82
C SER A 362 -2.34 5.23 11.30
N ALA A 363 -1.33 5.82 11.96
CA ALA A 363 -1.41 6.19 13.37
C ALA A 363 -2.45 7.28 13.68
N GLU A 364 -2.96 7.98 12.67
CA GLU A 364 -4.01 9.00 12.81
C GLU A 364 -5.34 8.41 13.31
N TYR A 365 -5.50 7.08 13.21
CA TYR A 365 -6.68 6.36 13.65
C TYR A 365 -6.52 5.69 15.02
N VAL A 366 -5.44 5.96 15.77
CA VAL A 366 -5.19 5.33 17.09
C VAL A 366 -6.33 5.56 18.08
N ASP A 367 -6.95 6.74 18.03
CA ASP A 367 -8.06 7.09 18.93
C ASP A 367 -9.43 6.56 18.45
N ARG A 368 -9.53 5.93 17.27
CA ARG A 368 -10.79 5.59 16.57
C ARG A 368 -11.10 4.10 16.55
#